data_AF-A0A2V8IST0-F1
#
_entry.id   AF-A0A2V8IST0-F1
#
_cell.length_a   1.000
_cell.length_b   1.000
_cell.length_c   1.000
_cell.angle_alpha   90.00
_cell.angle_beta   90.00
_cell.angle_gamma   90.00
#
_symmetry.space_group_name_H-M   'P 1'
#
loop_
_entity.id
_entity.type
_entity.pdbx_description
1 polymer ?
#
loop_
_entity_poly.entity_id
_entity_poly.type
_entity_poly.pdbx_seq_one_letter_code
_entity_poly.pdbx_strand_id
1 'polypeptide(L)'
;MSRNIWLAGRAALAVVLMVSFYILALGVAAGLLWVAYFDIARARHPAFRLIAFCVAGAGSVLWAIVPRRDHFDPPGPRVTAEEQPELFALIQDVAKATSQAMPQDVYLLNDVNAFVAQRGGIMGMGGRRVMGLGLPLLQALTVDEVKGVLAHEFGHYHAGDVALGPWIHKTRVMMLRTIAQLSESVLRFIFIGFATLFLRITHAVSRRQEYIADEVAANVVGSHAMASGLRKLNGAAFAYHTYWYSELVPVMQAGFRPPVAAGFGRYTSRPEMSRLLATLVNNQEKEGKTDPYDTHPSLGDRVAALERQPSRPAVDSRPAAALLRSVDECERRLFGTLGADLANLTPLEWPRVTDAVYLPMWRARVKKYGALLRDYTCDNPPATEKALREIGGGIVAADASDETRVTAAWRLIVASYAMAMHPLGWVPETSPGEEAVLRRGVEEFRPFSELGSIVKGRTTIAAWRERCIALGIDGIPFGGDSLVERRV
;
A
#
# COMPACT_ATOMS: atom_id res chain seq x y z
N MET A 1 -35.12 0.74 18.24
CA MET A 1 -34.24 1.20 19.35
C MET A 1 -33.72 2.58 18.95
N SER A 2 -33.95 3.63 19.74
CA SER A 2 -33.56 5.00 19.31
C SER A 2 -32.03 5.11 19.21
N ARG A 3 -31.55 5.89 18.24
CA ARG A 3 -30.11 6.12 17.97
C ARG A 3 -29.32 6.46 19.24
N ASN A 4 -29.94 7.19 20.16
CA ASN A 4 -29.32 7.66 21.41
C ASN A 4 -29.10 6.53 22.45
N ILE A 5 -30.03 5.58 22.58
CA ILE A 5 -29.90 4.45 23.53
C ILE A 5 -28.76 3.53 23.11
N TRP A 6 -28.60 3.35 21.80
CA TRP A 6 -27.55 2.52 21.23
C TRP A 6 -26.15 3.17 21.35
N LEU A 7 -26.05 4.48 21.14
CA LEU A 7 -24.81 5.24 21.37
C LEU A 7 -24.39 5.22 22.84
N ALA A 8 -25.34 5.41 23.78
CA ALA A 8 -25.06 5.34 25.22
C ALA A 8 -24.60 3.94 25.66
N GLY A 9 -25.23 2.87 25.12
CA GLY A 9 -24.82 1.49 25.40
C GLY A 9 -23.41 1.17 24.90
N ARG A 10 -23.00 1.69 23.75
CA ARG A 10 -21.64 1.54 23.20
C ARG A 10 -20.60 2.27 24.02
N ALA A 11 -20.91 3.50 24.40
CA ALA A 11 -20.05 4.30 25.25
C ALA A 11 -19.79 3.60 26.59
N ALA A 12 -20.86 3.11 27.22
CA ALA A 12 -20.76 2.33 28.44
C ALA A 12 -19.93 1.05 28.26
N LEU A 13 -20.16 0.29 27.20
CA LEU A 13 -19.43 -0.95 26.93
C LEU A 13 -17.93 -0.71 26.70
N ALA A 14 -17.56 0.31 25.92
CA ALA A 14 -16.17 0.68 25.68
C ALA A 14 -15.46 1.11 26.97
N VAL A 15 -16.14 1.91 27.81
CA VAL A 15 -15.63 2.33 29.12
C VAL A 15 -15.47 1.13 30.05
N VAL A 16 -16.47 0.24 30.12
CA VAL A 16 -16.41 -0.98 30.95
C VAL A 16 -15.23 -1.87 30.53
N LEU A 17 -15.04 -2.08 29.23
CA LEU A 17 -13.94 -2.87 28.70
C LEU A 17 -12.57 -2.25 29.00
N MET A 18 -12.45 -0.93 28.88
CA MET A 18 -11.24 -0.19 29.23
C MET A 18 -10.94 -0.30 30.73
N VAL A 19 -11.93 -0.03 31.58
CA VAL A 19 -11.79 -0.14 33.05
C VAL A 19 -11.43 -1.57 33.43
N SER A 20 -12.06 -2.57 32.81
CA SER A 20 -11.75 -3.98 33.02
C SER A 20 -10.30 -4.33 32.66
N PHE A 21 -9.75 -3.74 31.59
CA PHE A 21 -8.33 -3.91 31.24
C PHE A 21 -7.40 -3.33 32.30
N TYR A 22 -7.67 -2.13 32.80
CA TYR A 22 -6.87 -1.53 33.88
C TYR A 22 -6.96 -2.35 35.16
N ILE A 23 -8.15 -2.83 35.53
CA ILE A 23 -8.34 -3.71 36.69
C ILE A 23 -7.54 -5.01 36.51
N LEU A 24 -7.59 -5.63 35.33
CA LEU A 24 -6.81 -6.83 35.02
C LEU A 24 -5.31 -6.56 35.14
N ALA A 25 -4.80 -5.50 34.52
CA ALA A 25 -3.38 -5.17 34.54
C ALA A 25 -2.87 -4.86 35.96
N LEU A 26 -3.61 -4.05 36.72
CA LEU A 26 -3.29 -3.75 38.11
C LEU A 26 -3.39 -4.98 39.00
N GLY A 27 -4.41 -5.82 38.79
CA GLY A 27 -4.57 -7.09 39.51
C GLY A 27 -3.43 -8.06 39.27
N VAL A 28 -2.97 -8.19 38.01
CA VAL A 28 -1.79 -9.01 37.66
C VAL A 28 -0.53 -8.45 38.31
N ALA A 29 -0.29 -7.14 38.22
CA ALA A 29 0.86 -6.51 38.85
C ALA A 29 0.86 -6.68 40.38
N ALA A 30 -0.29 -6.46 41.03
CA ALA A 30 -0.47 -6.67 42.46
C ALA A 30 -0.25 -8.14 42.86
N GLY A 31 -0.77 -9.09 42.06
CA GLY A 31 -0.57 -10.53 42.28
C GLY A 31 0.90 -10.93 42.20
N LEU A 32 1.64 -10.42 41.21
CA LEU A 32 3.09 -10.66 41.10
C LEU A 32 3.86 -10.10 42.29
N LEU A 33 3.56 -8.87 42.70
CA LEU A 33 4.19 -8.24 43.87
C LEU A 33 3.83 -8.97 45.17
N TRP A 34 2.60 -9.49 45.28
CA TRP A 34 2.17 -10.31 46.42
C TRP A 34 2.94 -11.62 46.51
N VAL A 35 3.14 -12.31 45.38
CA VAL A 35 3.97 -13.54 45.33
C VAL A 35 5.40 -13.26 45.76
N ALA A 36 6.01 -12.19 45.25
CA ALA A 36 7.34 -11.76 45.65
C ALA A 36 7.42 -11.43 47.15
N TYR A 37 6.44 -10.69 47.68
CA TYR A 37 6.35 -10.36 49.11
C TYR A 37 6.19 -11.61 49.98
N PHE A 38 5.30 -12.53 49.60
CA PHE A 38 5.05 -13.74 50.35
C PHE A 38 6.29 -14.63 50.45
N ASP A 39 7.04 -14.77 49.35
CA ASP A 39 8.30 -15.52 49.32
C ASP A 39 9.33 -14.90 50.28
N ILE A 40 9.51 -13.57 50.25
CA ILE A 40 10.42 -12.85 51.16
C ILE A 40 9.98 -12.99 52.63
N ALA A 41 8.68 -12.85 52.91
CA ALA A 41 8.18 -12.77 54.27
C ALA A 41 8.02 -14.14 54.96
N ARG A 42 7.86 -15.23 54.21
CA ARG A 42 7.55 -16.55 54.78
C ARG A 42 8.48 -17.69 54.37
N ALA A 43 9.27 -17.57 53.29
CA ALA A 43 10.17 -18.64 52.90
C ALA A 43 11.42 -18.66 53.80
N ARG A 44 11.87 -19.86 54.20
CA ARG A 44 13.16 -20.02 54.90
C ARG A 44 14.36 -19.66 54.01
N HIS A 45 14.23 -19.85 52.70
CA HIS A 45 15.23 -19.51 51.69
C HIS A 45 14.53 -18.84 50.50
N PRO A 46 14.51 -17.49 50.43
CA PRO A 46 13.82 -16.78 49.35
C PRO A 46 14.45 -17.06 47.98
N ALA A 47 13.59 -17.29 46.98
CA ALA A 47 13.99 -17.59 45.62
C ALA A 47 14.24 -16.28 44.85
N PHE A 48 15.43 -15.71 44.98
CA PHE A 48 15.79 -14.41 44.37
C PHE A 48 15.49 -14.31 42.86
N ARG A 49 15.62 -15.40 42.10
CA ARG A 49 15.25 -15.41 40.67
C ARG A 49 13.74 -15.24 40.45
N LEU A 50 12.91 -15.86 41.29
CA LEU A 50 11.45 -15.72 41.24
C LEU A 50 11.03 -14.30 41.63
N ILE A 51 11.61 -13.76 42.71
CA ILE A 51 11.37 -12.38 43.15
C ILE A 51 11.72 -11.39 42.03
N ALA A 52 12.92 -11.51 41.44
CA ALA A 52 13.35 -10.66 40.35
C ALA A 52 12.40 -10.75 39.14
N PHE A 53 11.96 -11.96 38.78
CA PHE A 53 10.98 -12.16 37.71
C PHE A 53 9.63 -11.50 38.01
N CYS A 54 9.09 -11.67 39.22
CA CYS A 54 7.83 -11.07 39.64
C CYS A 54 7.88 -9.54 39.67
N VAL A 55 8.96 -8.96 40.21
CA VAL A 55 9.16 -7.51 40.25
C VAL A 55 9.34 -6.94 38.84
N ALA A 56 10.16 -7.58 38.00
CA ALA A 56 10.34 -7.16 36.61
C ALA A 56 9.03 -7.24 35.81
N GLY A 57 8.27 -8.33 35.97
CA GLY A 57 6.98 -8.50 35.31
C GLY A 57 5.92 -7.51 35.80
N ALA A 58 5.87 -7.20 37.09
CA ALA A 58 4.99 -6.14 37.61
C ALA A 58 5.39 -4.77 37.07
N GLY A 59 6.69 -4.47 37.06
CA GLY A 59 7.24 -3.23 36.49
C GLY A 59 6.92 -3.07 35.01
N SER A 60 7.06 -4.13 34.20
CA SER A 60 6.74 -4.09 32.77
C SER A 60 5.25 -3.85 32.52
N VAL A 61 4.36 -4.54 33.26
CA VAL A 61 2.91 -4.35 33.15
C VAL A 61 2.54 -2.92 33.52
N LEU A 62 3.05 -2.40 34.65
CA LEU A 62 2.77 -1.04 35.11
C LEU A 62 3.30 0.01 34.12
N TRP A 63 4.50 -0.20 33.56
CA TRP A 63 5.07 0.70 32.56
C TRP A 63 4.30 0.68 31.23
N ALA A 64 3.75 -0.47 30.83
CA ALA A 64 2.97 -0.62 29.60
C ALA A 64 1.63 0.13 29.65
N ILE A 65 0.98 0.19 30.82
CA ILE A 65 -0.35 0.82 30.98
C ILE A 65 -0.29 2.34 31.16
N VAL A 66 0.90 2.94 31.34
CA VAL A 66 1.03 4.41 31.45
C VAL A 66 0.66 5.07 30.11
N PRO A 67 -0.32 6.01 30.09
CA PRO A 67 -0.69 6.74 28.89
C PRO A 67 0.49 7.56 28.37
N ARG A 68 0.88 7.34 27.11
CA ARG A 68 1.93 8.13 26.45
C ARG A 68 1.31 9.32 25.72
N ARG A 69 2.06 10.43 25.67
CA ARG A 69 1.74 11.57 24.81
C ARG A 69 1.80 11.12 23.34
N ASP A 70 0.79 11.53 22.57
CA ASP A 70 0.79 11.31 21.12
C ASP A 70 1.60 12.45 20.50
N HIS A 71 2.83 12.15 20.08
CA HIS A 71 3.63 13.09 19.31
C HIS A 71 3.07 13.11 17.89
N PHE A 72 2.67 14.29 17.43
CA PHE A 72 2.20 14.45 16.07
C PHE A 72 3.42 14.70 15.17
N ASP A 73 3.80 13.65 14.44
CA ASP A 73 4.74 13.77 13.35
C ASP A 73 3.95 14.00 12.05
N PRO A 74 4.21 15.10 11.32
CA PRO A 74 3.56 15.36 10.05
C PRO A 74 3.75 14.17 9.09
N PRO A 75 2.67 13.63 8.51
CA PRO A 75 2.74 12.44 7.66
C PRO A 75 3.28 12.74 6.25
N GLY A 76 3.53 14.01 5.94
CA GLY A 76 4.02 14.50 4.65
C GLY A 76 3.99 16.03 4.60
N PRO A 77 4.13 16.66 3.42
CA PRO A 77 4.16 18.10 3.29
C PRO A 77 2.76 18.70 3.48
N ARG A 78 2.68 19.79 4.25
CA ARG A 78 1.43 20.53 4.47
C ARG A 78 1.10 21.38 3.24
N VAL A 79 -0.13 21.32 2.76
CA VAL A 79 -0.65 22.24 1.73
C VAL A 79 -1.57 23.28 2.33
N THR A 80 -1.71 24.42 1.66
CA THR A 80 -2.51 25.58 2.09
C THR A 80 -3.60 25.92 1.08
N ALA A 81 -4.59 26.71 1.52
CA ALA A 81 -5.71 27.13 0.68
C ALA A 81 -5.25 28.09 -0.44
N GLU A 82 -4.19 28.85 -0.19
CA GLU A 82 -3.57 29.74 -1.16
C GLU A 82 -2.87 28.95 -2.28
N GLU A 83 -2.20 27.85 -1.92
CA GLU A 83 -1.52 26.96 -2.87
C GLU A 83 -2.50 26.10 -3.68
N GLN A 84 -3.55 25.57 -3.03
CA GLN A 84 -4.47 24.58 -3.62
C GLN A 84 -5.95 24.93 -3.35
N PRO A 85 -6.47 26.08 -3.85
CA PRO A 85 -7.81 26.55 -3.49
C PRO A 85 -8.93 25.64 -3.98
N GLU A 86 -8.77 24.96 -5.12
CA GLU A 86 -9.76 24.04 -5.66
C GLU A 86 -9.94 22.81 -4.74
N LEU A 87 -8.83 22.28 -4.21
CA LEU A 87 -8.86 21.21 -3.20
C LEU A 87 -9.53 21.69 -1.90
N PHE A 88 -9.16 22.86 -1.40
CA PHE A 88 -9.72 23.39 -0.15
C PHE A 88 -11.21 23.74 -0.27
N ALA A 89 -11.66 24.20 -1.44
CA ALA A 89 -13.08 24.39 -1.73
C ALA A 89 -13.85 23.07 -1.65
N LEU A 90 -13.32 21.99 -2.24
CA LEU A 90 -13.93 20.66 -2.14
C LEU A 90 -14.03 20.19 -0.69
N ILE A 91 -12.94 20.31 0.08
CA ILE A 91 -12.93 19.93 1.51
C ILE A 91 -13.96 20.74 2.29
N GLN A 92 -14.07 22.05 2.00
CA GLN A 92 -15.05 22.93 2.64
C GLN A 92 -16.49 22.53 2.33
N ASP A 93 -16.78 22.17 1.08
CA ASP A 93 -18.10 21.71 0.67
C ASP A 93 -18.48 20.40 1.37
N VAL A 94 -17.53 19.46 1.48
CA VAL A 94 -17.76 18.20 2.21
C VAL A 94 -17.96 18.46 3.70
N ALA A 95 -17.14 19.32 4.31
CA ALA A 95 -17.25 19.67 5.72
C ALA A 95 -18.63 20.30 6.02
N LYS A 96 -19.11 21.21 5.16
CA LYS A 96 -20.46 21.78 5.25
C LYS A 96 -21.54 20.72 5.09
N ALA A 97 -21.44 19.85 4.07
CA ALA A 97 -22.44 18.83 3.78
C ALA A 97 -22.56 17.76 4.89
N THR A 98 -21.48 17.53 5.64
CA THR A 98 -21.44 16.56 6.76
C THR A 98 -21.60 17.23 8.14
N SER A 99 -21.81 18.54 8.19
CA SER A 99 -21.88 19.36 9.41
C SER A 99 -20.64 19.20 10.30
N GLN A 100 -19.45 19.18 9.69
CA GLN A 100 -18.17 19.00 10.36
C GLN A 100 -17.30 20.26 10.28
N ALA A 101 -16.42 20.43 11.27
CA ALA A 101 -15.40 21.47 11.24
C ALA A 101 -14.32 21.18 10.20
N MET A 102 -13.82 22.23 9.56
CA MET A 102 -12.68 22.15 8.64
C MET A 102 -11.42 21.63 9.37
N PRO A 103 -10.62 20.77 8.71
CA PRO A 103 -9.27 20.47 9.17
C PRO A 103 -8.43 21.75 9.25
N GLN A 104 -7.60 21.86 10.29
CA GLN A 104 -6.69 23.00 10.44
C GLN A 104 -5.45 22.84 9.55
N ASP A 105 -5.01 21.59 9.36
CA ASP A 105 -3.87 21.23 8.55
C ASP A 105 -4.26 20.12 7.57
N VAL A 106 -3.83 20.26 6.31
CA VAL A 106 -4.01 19.27 5.24
C VAL A 106 -2.62 18.86 4.76
N TYR A 107 -2.35 17.56 4.74
CA TYR A 107 -1.06 16.98 4.36
C TYR A 107 -1.20 16.06 3.16
N LEU A 108 -0.22 16.07 2.26
CA LEU A 108 -0.15 15.11 1.18
C LEU A 108 0.55 13.82 1.64
N LEU A 109 0.08 12.68 1.14
CA LEU A 109 0.62 11.36 1.46
C LEU A 109 1.14 10.65 0.21
N ASN A 110 2.18 9.84 0.40
CA ASN A 110 2.70 8.92 -0.61
C ASN A 110 2.00 7.55 -0.53
N ASP A 111 0.68 7.55 -0.44
CA ASP A 111 -0.13 6.36 -0.25
C ASP A 111 -1.52 6.57 -0.87
N VAL A 112 -2.20 5.50 -1.29
CA VAL A 112 -3.58 5.56 -1.77
C VAL A 112 -4.52 5.53 -0.58
N ASN A 113 -4.53 6.63 0.15
CA ASN A 113 -5.24 6.73 1.42
C ASN A 113 -5.72 8.15 1.68
N ALA A 114 -6.77 8.30 2.48
CA ALA A 114 -7.20 9.57 3.03
C ALA A 114 -7.63 9.34 4.47
N PHE A 115 -7.35 10.31 5.35
CA PHE A 115 -7.83 10.22 6.72
C PHE A 115 -8.12 11.60 7.30
N VAL A 116 -9.03 11.65 8.26
CA VAL A 116 -9.21 12.81 9.16
C VAL A 116 -8.98 12.36 10.59
N ALA A 117 -8.05 13.01 11.30
CA ALA A 117 -7.67 12.65 12.66
C ALA A 117 -7.59 13.88 13.58
N GLN A 118 -7.91 13.69 14.86
CA GLN A 118 -7.57 14.66 15.91
C GLN A 118 -6.17 14.33 16.45
N ARG A 119 -5.22 15.24 16.29
CA ARG A 119 -3.81 15.05 16.69
C ARG A 119 -3.34 16.05 17.73
N GLY A 120 -2.43 15.60 18.60
CA GLY A 120 -1.94 16.39 19.73
C GLY A 120 -2.90 16.42 20.94
N GLY A 121 -2.52 17.20 21.95
CA GLY A 121 -3.27 17.30 23.21
C GLY A 121 -2.98 16.17 24.21
N ILE A 122 -3.67 16.21 25.36
CA ILE A 122 -3.59 15.19 26.42
C ILE A 122 -4.97 14.56 26.56
N MET A 123 -5.05 13.24 26.47
CA MET A 123 -6.31 12.49 26.63
C MET A 123 -7.48 12.97 25.71
N GLY A 124 -7.16 13.48 24.53
CA GLY A 124 -8.18 13.95 23.55
C GLY A 124 -8.60 15.41 23.70
N MET A 125 -8.10 16.12 24.73
CA MET A 125 -8.33 17.55 24.91
C MET A 125 -7.19 18.38 24.32
N GLY A 126 -7.53 19.47 23.62
CA GLY A 126 -6.56 20.42 23.05
C GLY A 126 -5.85 19.96 21.77
N GLY A 127 -6.32 18.88 21.13
CA GLY A 127 -5.81 18.45 19.83
C GLY A 127 -6.27 19.36 18.68
N ARG A 128 -5.64 19.24 17.51
CA ARG A 128 -6.00 19.89 16.25
C ARG A 128 -6.51 18.85 15.26
N ARG A 129 -7.47 19.22 14.41
CA ARG A 129 -7.97 18.35 13.34
C ARG A 129 -7.03 18.42 12.15
N VAL A 130 -6.47 17.30 11.74
CA VAL A 130 -5.59 17.18 10.59
C VAL A 130 -6.20 16.23 9.56
N MET A 131 -5.93 16.50 8.30
CA MET A 131 -6.31 15.64 7.19
C MET A 131 -5.06 15.19 6.44
N GLY A 132 -4.99 13.90 6.13
CA GLY A 132 -4.01 13.35 5.19
C GLY A 132 -4.72 12.97 3.90
N LEU A 133 -4.13 13.29 2.76
CA LEU A 133 -4.68 12.99 1.45
C LEU A 133 -3.60 12.45 0.51
N GLY A 134 -3.80 11.23 0.02
CA GLY A 134 -2.94 10.56 -0.92
C GLY A 134 -2.85 11.27 -2.26
N LEU A 135 -1.65 11.64 -2.66
CA LEU A 135 -1.41 12.10 -4.04
C LEU A 135 -1.78 11.02 -5.08
N PRO A 136 -1.39 9.73 -4.92
CA PRO A 136 -1.83 8.70 -5.87
C PRO A 136 -3.33 8.40 -5.79
N LEU A 137 -3.99 8.66 -4.66
CA LEU A 137 -5.45 8.59 -4.55
C LEU A 137 -6.12 9.64 -5.45
N LEU A 138 -5.66 10.89 -5.40
CA LEU A 138 -6.15 11.97 -6.28
C LEU A 138 -5.94 11.64 -7.77
N GLN A 139 -4.89 10.88 -8.09
CA GLN A 139 -4.62 10.46 -9.46
C GLN A 139 -5.52 9.33 -9.95
N ALA A 140 -5.98 8.45 -9.06
CA ALA A 140 -6.77 7.27 -9.40
C ALA A 140 -8.28 7.50 -9.40
N LEU A 141 -8.77 8.51 -8.67
CA LEU A 141 -10.19 8.77 -8.46
C LEU A 141 -10.66 10.01 -9.24
N THR A 142 -11.96 10.09 -9.49
CA THR A 142 -12.63 11.32 -9.95
C THR A 142 -12.91 12.27 -8.79
N VAL A 143 -13.25 13.53 -9.09
CA VAL A 143 -13.58 14.54 -8.07
C VAL A 143 -14.72 14.06 -7.16
N ASP A 144 -15.81 13.52 -7.71
CA ASP A 144 -16.92 12.99 -6.91
C ASP A 144 -16.56 11.76 -6.07
N GLU A 145 -15.69 10.89 -6.58
CA GLU A 145 -15.21 9.73 -5.84
C GLU A 145 -14.35 10.17 -4.64
N VAL A 146 -13.45 11.15 -4.84
CA VAL A 146 -12.68 11.76 -3.75
C VAL A 146 -13.61 12.45 -2.76
N LYS A 147 -14.62 13.19 -3.25
CA LYS A 147 -15.63 13.81 -2.40
C LYS A 147 -16.36 12.78 -1.53
N GLY A 148 -16.65 11.60 -2.08
CA GLY A 148 -17.24 10.46 -1.35
C GLY A 148 -16.30 9.92 -0.27
N VAL A 149 -15.03 9.70 -0.61
CA VAL A 149 -14.00 9.28 0.36
C VAL A 149 -13.87 10.29 1.50
N LEU A 150 -13.77 11.59 1.18
CA LEU A 150 -13.71 12.62 2.23
C LEU A 150 -14.98 12.63 3.08
N ALA A 151 -16.17 12.52 2.46
CA ALA A 151 -17.43 12.50 3.19
C ALA A 151 -17.53 11.27 4.12
N HIS A 152 -16.96 10.13 3.73
CA HIS A 152 -16.82 8.96 4.58
C HIS A 152 -15.92 9.26 5.79
N GLU A 153 -14.73 9.83 5.57
CA GLU A 153 -13.81 10.21 6.66
C GLU A 153 -14.44 11.21 7.64
N PHE A 154 -15.19 12.19 7.15
CA PHE A 154 -15.98 13.10 7.99
C PHE A 154 -17.18 12.41 8.66
N GLY A 155 -17.74 11.38 8.02
CA GLY A 155 -18.83 10.54 8.53
C GLY A 155 -18.47 9.85 9.85
N HIS A 156 -17.20 9.48 10.05
CA HIS A 156 -16.70 8.99 11.35
C HIS A 156 -16.89 9.99 12.50
N TYR A 157 -17.00 11.30 12.20
CA TYR A 157 -17.25 12.35 13.19
C TYR A 157 -18.74 12.73 13.31
N HIS A 158 -19.57 12.36 12.34
CA HIS A 158 -21.00 12.69 12.29
C HIS A 158 -21.84 11.89 13.30
N ALA A 159 -21.40 10.68 13.68
CA ALA A 159 -22.16 9.77 14.56
C ALA A 159 -22.04 10.08 16.07
N GLY A 160 -21.39 11.17 16.50
CA GLY A 160 -21.13 11.44 17.92
C GLY A 160 -20.03 10.54 18.53
N ASP A 161 -19.34 9.77 17.70
CA ASP A 161 -18.28 8.81 18.08
C ASP A 161 -16.92 9.45 18.42
N VAL A 162 -16.83 10.78 18.34
CA VAL A 162 -15.59 11.56 18.54
C VAL A 162 -15.06 11.48 19.97
N ALA A 163 -15.93 11.24 20.96
CA ALA A 163 -15.49 11.23 22.36
C ALA A 163 -14.72 9.96 22.75
N LEU A 164 -15.02 8.80 22.14
CA LEU A 164 -14.50 7.49 22.60
C LEU A 164 -13.64 6.75 21.57
N GLY A 165 -13.71 7.07 20.28
CA GLY A 165 -12.82 6.50 19.27
C GLY A 165 -11.33 6.61 19.63
N PRO A 166 -10.83 7.81 20.00
CA PRO A 166 -9.46 7.98 20.49
C PRO A 166 -9.13 7.13 21.73
N TRP A 167 -10.09 6.92 22.62
CA TRP A 167 -9.91 6.12 23.83
C TRP A 167 -9.86 4.61 23.55
N ILE A 168 -10.73 4.10 22.66
CA ILE A 168 -10.71 2.70 22.22
C ILE A 168 -9.39 2.41 21.49
N HIS A 169 -8.97 3.29 20.58
CA HIS A 169 -7.71 3.15 19.88
C HIS A 169 -6.52 3.15 20.85
N LYS A 170 -6.46 4.11 21.80
CA LYS A 170 -5.40 4.13 22.82
C LYS A 170 -5.41 2.87 23.69
N THR A 171 -6.59 2.38 24.08
CA THR A 171 -6.74 1.14 24.86
C THR A 171 -6.22 -0.06 24.09
N ARG A 172 -6.53 -0.17 22.79
CA ARG A 172 -5.98 -1.20 21.90
C ARG A 172 -4.45 -1.12 21.83
N VAL A 173 -3.90 0.08 21.62
CA VAL A 173 -2.46 0.27 21.53
C VAL A 173 -1.79 -0.09 22.87
N MET A 174 -2.38 0.25 24.01
CA MET A 174 -1.89 -0.16 25.33
C MET A 174 -1.90 -1.68 25.48
N MET A 175 -3.00 -2.37 25.13
CA MET A 175 -3.09 -3.83 25.15
C MET A 175 -2.01 -4.50 24.30
N LEU A 176 -1.84 -4.05 23.06
CA LEU A 176 -0.82 -4.60 22.15
C LEU A 176 0.59 -4.38 22.68
N ARG A 177 0.88 -3.21 23.28
CA ARG A 177 2.17 -2.96 23.94
C ARG A 177 2.39 -3.86 25.14
N THR A 178 1.37 -4.05 25.99
CA THR A 178 1.46 -4.98 27.14
C THR A 178 1.77 -6.39 26.66
N ILE A 179 1.08 -6.88 25.61
CA ILE A 179 1.33 -8.21 25.05
C ILE A 179 2.75 -8.30 24.48
N ALA A 180 3.21 -7.29 23.74
CA ALA A 180 4.54 -7.28 23.12
C ALA A 180 5.70 -7.23 24.12
N GLN A 181 5.47 -6.68 25.31
CA GLN A 181 6.48 -6.59 26.37
C GLN A 181 6.54 -7.81 27.29
N LEU A 182 5.52 -8.67 27.25
CA LEU A 182 5.49 -9.89 28.02
C LEU A 182 6.22 -11.01 27.28
N SER A 183 7.10 -11.74 27.98
CA SER A 183 7.66 -12.98 27.46
C SER A 183 6.56 -14.02 27.20
N GLU A 184 6.84 -15.04 26.37
CA GLU A 184 5.95 -16.18 26.17
C GLU A 184 5.67 -16.85 27.53
N SER A 185 4.52 -16.54 28.12
CA SER A 185 4.19 -16.84 29.50
C SER A 185 2.68 -16.91 29.69
N VAL A 186 2.25 -17.50 30.81
CA VAL A 186 0.83 -17.53 31.20
C VAL A 186 0.23 -16.12 31.29
N LEU A 187 1.02 -15.12 31.70
CA LEU A 187 0.59 -13.73 31.73
C LEU A 187 0.22 -13.24 30.32
N ARG A 188 1.09 -13.49 29.34
CA ARG A 188 0.83 -13.13 27.95
C ARG A 188 -0.45 -13.80 27.42
N PHE A 189 -0.69 -15.07 27.76
CA PHE A 189 -1.91 -15.78 27.37
C PHE A 189 -3.18 -15.12 27.92
N ILE A 190 -3.18 -14.69 29.18
CA ILE A 190 -4.30 -13.98 29.81
C ILE A 190 -4.59 -12.66 29.07
N PHE A 191 -3.56 -11.86 28.78
CA PHE A 191 -3.71 -10.60 28.07
C PHE A 191 -4.15 -10.79 26.61
N ILE A 192 -3.69 -11.84 25.93
CA ILE A 192 -4.17 -12.20 24.59
C ILE A 192 -5.65 -12.55 24.64
N GLY A 193 -6.09 -13.39 25.60
CA GLY A 193 -7.51 -13.75 25.74
C GLY A 193 -8.41 -12.52 25.93
N PHE A 194 -7.98 -11.59 26.80
CA PHE A 194 -8.69 -10.33 27.01
C PHE A 194 -8.69 -9.45 25.75
N ALA A 195 -7.53 -9.30 25.09
CA ALA A 195 -7.42 -8.51 23.87
C ALA A 195 -8.30 -9.07 22.75
N THR A 196 -8.36 -10.39 22.58
CA THR A 196 -9.24 -11.05 21.59
C THR A 196 -10.71 -10.74 21.85
N LEU A 197 -11.16 -10.80 23.12
CA LEU A 197 -12.53 -10.42 23.50
C LEU A 197 -12.79 -8.93 23.24
N PHE A 198 -11.85 -8.06 23.65
CA PHE A 198 -11.92 -6.62 23.43
C PHE A 198 -12.04 -6.29 21.95
N LEU A 199 -11.18 -6.89 21.10
CA LEU A 199 -11.19 -6.69 19.65
C LEU A 199 -12.51 -7.20 19.06
N ARG A 200 -12.99 -8.39 19.43
CA ARG A 200 -14.26 -8.93 18.92
C ARG A 200 -15.45 -8.01 19.18
N ILE A 201 -15.54 -7.44 20.38
CA ILE A 201 -16.62 -6.52 20.75
C ILE A 201 -16.47 -5.17 20.06
N THR A 202 -15.26 -4.59 20.08
CA THR A 202 -15.01 -3.26 19.52
C THR A 202 -15.01 -3.25 17.99
N HIS A 203 -14.69 -4.36 17.33
CA HIS A 203 -14.72 -4.47 15.87
C HIS A 203 -16.14 -4.61 15.32
N ALA A 204 -17.06 -5.28 16.02
CA ALA A 204 -18.47 -5.24 15.64
C ALA A 204 -19.04 -3.79 15.67
N VAL A 205 -18.55 -2.97 16.60
CA VAL A 205 -18.85 -1.54 16.67
C VAL A 205 -18.26 -0.79 15.48
N SER A 206 -16.96 -1.00 15.21
CA SER A 206 -16.21 -0.44 14.07
C SER A 206 -16.91 -0.72 12.74
N ARG A 207 -17.28 -1.98 12.47
CA ARG A 207 -17.97 -2.37 11.24
C ARG A 207 -19.30 -1.65 11.02
N ARG A 208 -20.03 -1.36 12.10
CA ARG A 208 -21.26 -0.58 11.98
C ARG A 208 -21.01 0.91 11.74
N GLN A 209 -19.90 1.45 12.24
CA GLN A 209 -19.48 2.82 11.95
C GLN A 209 -19.14 2.99 10.47
N GLU A 210 -18.52 1.99 9.85
CA GLU A 210 -18.26 1.98 8.40
C GLU A 210 -19.55 2.13 7.59
N TYR A 211 -20.59 1.34 7.89
CA TYR A 211 -21.88 1.47 7.19
C TYR A 211 -22.53 2.85 7.37
N ILE A 212 -22.40 3.45 8.55
CA ILE A 212 -22.94 4.79 8.82
C ILE A 212 -22.14 5.85 8.04
N ALA A 213 -20.81 5.73 8.02
CA ALA A 213 -19.95 6.62 7.25
C ALA A 213 -20.21 6.50 5.74
N ASP A 214 -20.42 5.29 5.24
CA ASP A 214 -20.83 5.00 3.86
C ASP A 214 -22.20 5.63 3.52
N GLU A 215 -23.18 5.52 4.42
CA GLU A 215 -24.50 6.15 4.27
C GLU A 215 -24.38 7.69 4.27
N VAL A 216 -23.57 8.28 5.16
CA VAL A 216 -23.30 9.72 5.16
C VAL A 216 -22.66 10.14 3.83
N ALA A 217 -21.65 9.41 3.37
CA ALA A 217 -20.99 9.69 2.10
C ALA A 217 -21.95 9.57 0.90
N ALA A 218 -22.77 8.52 0.85
CA ALA A 218 -23.78 8.32 -0.18
C ALA A 218 -24.84 9.43 -0.20
N ASN A 219 -25.20 10.00 0.96
CA ASN A 219 -26.10 11.15 1.02
C ASN A 219 -25.48 12.43 0.41
N VAL A 220 -24.14 12.55 0.45
CA VAL A 220 -23.39 13.68 -0.12
C VAL A 220 -23.15 13.50 -1.62
N VAL A 221 -22.69 12.34 -2.08
CA VAL A 221 -22.25 12.12 -3.48
C VAL A 221 -23.12 11.15 -4.30
N GLY A 222 -24.07 10.47 -3.67
CA GLY A 222 -24.85 9.38 -4.28
C GLY A 222 -24.20 8.02 -4.08
N SER A 223 -25.02 6.97 -3.99
CA SER A 223 -24.55 5.60 -3.74
C SER A 223 -23.63 5.06 -4.83
N HIS A 224 -23.87 5.41 -6.11
CA HIS A 224 -23.04 4.95 -7.21
C HIS A 224 -21.61 5.53 -7.18
N ALA A 225 -21.47 6.84 -6.96
CA ALA A 225 -20.16 7.47 -6.84
C ALA A 225 -19.39 6.94 -5.63
N MET A 226 -20.06 6.74 -4.49
CA MET A 226 -19.44 6.17 -3.30
C MET A 226 -18.97 4.72 -3.52
N ALA A 227 -19.81 3.87 -4.13
CA ALA A 227 -19.45 2.48 -4.43
C ALA A 227 -18.32 2.40 -5.48
N SER A 228 -18.34 3.25 -6.51
CA SER A 228 -17.26 3.35 -7.50
C SER A 228 -15.94 3.77 -6.84
N GLY A 229 -15.97 4.81 -6.01
CA GLY A 229 -14.81 5.28 -5.26
C GLY A 229 -14.22 4.20 -4.35
N LEU A 230 -15.07 3.46 -3.63
CA LEU A 230 -14.64 2.36 -2.76
C LEU A 230 -13.96 1.22 -3.54
N ARG A 231 -14.52 0.81 -4.69
CA ARG A 231 -13.92 -0.18 -5.59
C ARG A 231 -12.57 0.29 -6.13
N LYS A 232 -12.50 1.53 -6.63
CA LYS A 232 -11.26 2.11 -7.17
C LYS A 232 -10.19 2.27 -6.12
N LEU A 233 -10.54 2.68 -4.90
CA LEU A 233 -9.57 2.84 -3.81
C LEU A 233 -8.90 1.51 -3.45
N ASN A 234 -9.68 0.41 -3.38
CA ASN A 234 -9.14 -0.93 -3.14
C ASN A 234 -8.19 -1.37 -4.27
N GLY A 235 -8.59 -1.20 -5.53
CA GLY A 235 -7.75 -1.54 -6.67
C GLY A 235 -6.48 -0.67 -6.78
N ALA A 236 -6.63 0.63 -6.57
CA ALA A 236 -5.52 1.59 -6.68
C ALA A 236 -4.45 1.38 -5.60
N ALA A 237 -4.82 1.00 -4.38
CA ALA A 237 -3.84 0.68 -3.33
C ALA A 237 -2.91 -0.48 -3.74
N PHE A 238 -3.47 -1.56 -4.31
CA PHE A 238 -2.69 -2.66 -4.86
C PHE A 238 -1.83 -2.23 -6.06
N ALA A 239 -2.42 -1.44 -6.97
CA ALA A 239 -1.73 -0.95 -8.15
C ALA A 239 -0.53 -0.07 -7.78
N TYR A 240 -0.70 0.82 -6.80
CA TYR A 240 0.34 1.77 -6.39
C TYR A 240 1.52 1.07 -5.74
N HIS A 241 1.27 0.07 -4.89
CA HIS A 241 2.33 -0.76 -4.34
C HIS A 241 3.15 -1.42 -5.45
N THR A 242 2.49 -2.04 -6.43
CA THR A 242 3.19 -2.70 -7.54
C THR A 242 3.98 -1.69 -8.37
N TYR A 243 3.35 -0.58 -8.76
CA TYR A 243 3.97 0.51 -9.51
C TYR A 243 5.21 1.09 -8.81
N TRP A 244 5.14 1.28 -7.49
CA TRP A 244 6.26 1.81 -6.70
C TRP A 244 7.50 0.93 -6.83
N TYR A 245 7.35 -0.39 -6.64
CA TYR A 245 8.49 -1.31 -6.65
C TYR A 245 8.92 -1.75 -8.06
N SER A 246 7.99 -1.84 -9.02
CA SER A 246 8.33 -2.29 -10.38
C SER A 246 8.86 -1.17 -11.26
N GLU A 247 8.31 0.05 -11.13
CA GLU A 247 8.63 1.18 -12.01
C GLU A 247 9.50 2.23 -11.34
N LEU A 248 9.14 2.68 -10.13
CA LEU A 248 9.81 3.83 -9.52
C LEU A 248 11.15 3.46 -8.86
N VAL A 249 11.19 2.37 -8.09
CA VAL A 249 12.41 1.97 -7.35
C VAL A 249 13.63 1.81 -8.27
N PRO A 250 13.55 1.16 -9.45
CA PRO A 250 14.69 1.10 -10.37
C PRO A 250 15.19 2.47 -10.84
N VAL A 251 14.26 3.41 -11.12
CA VAL A 251 14.58 4.76 -11.57
C VAL A 251 15.21 5.59 -10.44
N MET A 252 14.66 5.47 -9.23
CA MET A 252 15.20 6.14 -8.03
C MET A 252 16.58 5.61 -7.65
N GLN A 253 16.81 4.29 -7.76
CA GLN A 253 18.12 3.69 -7.52
C GLN A 253 19.18 4.15 -8.53
N ALA A 254 18.76 4.55 -9.74
CA ALA A 254 19.63 5.16 -10.73
C ALA A 254 19.87 6.67 -10.52
N GLY A 255 19.31 7.26 -9.44
CA GLY A 255 19.49 8.67 -9.09
C GLY A 255 18.50 9.63 -9.75
N PHE A 256 17.42 9.10 -10.36
CA PHE A 256 16.44 9.88 -11.09
C PHE A 256 15.04 9.87 -10.43
N ARG A 257 14.25 10.92 -10.69
CA ARG A 257 12.85 11.02 -10.29
C ARG A 257 11.97 11.30 -11.51
N PRO A 258 11.13 10.35 -11.94
CA PRO A 258 10.17 10.61 -12.98
C PRO A 258 8.89 11.27 -12.42
N PRO A 259 8.04 11.87 -13.28
CA PRO A 259 6.72 12.35 -12.86
C PRO A 259 5.86 11.21 -12.33
N VAL A 260 5.68 11.15 -11.00
CA VAL A 260 5.19 9.93 -10.31
C VAL A 260 3.71 9.71 -10.54
N ALA A 261 2.89 10.74 -10.37
CA ALA A 261 1.45 10.71 -10.55
C ALA A 261 1.11 10.50 -12.03
N ALA A 262 1.78 11.21 -12.95
CA ALA A 262 1.58 11.00 -14.38
C ALA A 262 1.94 9.56 -14.81
N GLY A 263 3.02 9.00 -14.26
CA GLY A 263 3.39 7.60 -14.48
C GLY A 263 2.37 6.61 -13.91
N PHE A 264 1.84 6.89 -12.71
CA PHE A 264 0.83 6.05 -12.08
C PHE A 264 -0.49 6.08 -12.86
N GLY A 265 -0.91 7.25 -13.35
CA GLY A 265 -2.08 7.38 -14.21
C GLY A 265 -1.93 6.60 -15.52
N ARG A 266 -0.73 6.60 -16.14
CA ARG A 266 -0.44 5.77 -17.31
C ARG A 266 -0.50 4.29 -16.97
N TYR A 267 0.11 3.89 -15.86
CA TYR A 267 0.17 2.51 -15.37
C TYR A 267 -1.24 1.92 -15.15
N THR A 268 -2.13 2.64 -14.47
CA THR A 268 -3.49 2.19 -14.18
C THR A 268 -4.42 2.23 -15.40
N SER A 269 -4.15 3.14 -16.36
CA SER A 269 -4.93 3.25 -17.61
C SER A 269 -4.60 2.18 -18.63
N ARG A 270 -3.58 1.34 -18.42
CA ARG A 270 -3.24 0.22 -19.30
C ARG A 270 -4.38 -0.79 -19.35
N PRO A 271 -4.81 -1.28 -20.54
CA PRO A 271 -5.90 -2.25 -20.63
C PRO A 271 -5.66 -3.54 -19.82
N GLU A 272 -4.43 -4.03 -19.80
CA GLU A 272 -4.07 -5.24 -19.04
C GLU A 272 -4.14 -5.00 -17.53
N MET A 273 -3.58 -3.88 -17.05
CA MET A 273 -3.64 -3.50 -15.64
C MET A 273 -5.07 -3.21 -15.22
N SER A 274 -5.83 -2.46 -16.02
CA SER A 274 -7.24 -2.17 -15.77
C SER A 274 -8.09 -3.44 -15.67
N ARG A 275 -7.86 -4.43 -16.55
CA ARG A 275 -8.51 -5.75 -16.45
C ARG A 275 -8.09 -6.50 -15.19
N LEU A 276 -6.79 -6.54 -14.88
CA LEU A 276 -6.29 -7.19 -13.67
C LEU A 276 -6.92 -6.59 -12.40
N LEU A 277 -6.92 -5.26 -12.28
CA LEU A 277 -7.53 -4.55 -11.16
C LEU A 277 -9.03 -4.81 -11.08
N ALA A 278 -9.74 -4.80 -12.22
CA ALA A 278 -11.16 -5.15 -12.26
C ALA A 278 -11.39 -6.60 -11.78
N THR A 279 -10.57 -7.56 -12.20
CA THR A 279 -10.66 -8.94 -11.74
C THR A 279 -10.39 -9.05 -10.24
N LEU A 280 -9.34 -8.41 -9.72
CA LEU A 280 -8.99 -8.43 -8.30
C LEU A 280 -10.10 -7.84 -7.43
N VAL A 281 -10.62 -6.66 -7.81
CA VAL A 281 -11.72 -6.00 -7.10
C VAL A 281 -13.00 -6.84 -7.16
N ASN A 282 -13.33 -7.41 -8.33
CA ASN A 282 -14.51 -8.27 -8.47
C ASN A 282 -14.40 -9.54 -7.60
N ASN A 283 -13.21 -10.14 -7.51
CA ASN A 283 -12.98 -11.30 -6.66
C ASN A 283 -13.10 -10.91 -5.18
N GLN A 284 -12.51 -9.79 -4.77
CA GLN A 284 -12.64 -9.27 -3.40
C GLN A 284 -14.09 -8.94 -3.03
N GLU A 285 -14.88 -8.43 -3.97
CA GLU A 285 -16.30 -8.13 -3.78
C GLU A 285 -17.15 -9.40 -3.65
N LYS A 286 -16.87 -10.44 -4.44
CA LYS A 286 -17.66 -11.69 -4.46
C LYS A 286 -17.26 -12.68 -3.37
N GLU A 287 -15.96 -12.83 -3.13
CA GLU A 287 -15.40 -13.87 -2.28
C GLU A 287 -15.03 -13.35 -0.89
N GLY A 288 -14.86 -12.02 -0.76
CA GLY A 288 -14.51 -11.37 0.50
C GLY A 288 -15.59 -11.57 1.55
N LYS A 289 -15.23 -12.21 2.66
CA LYS A 289 -16.11 -12.42 3.81
C LYS A 289 -15.64 -11.54 4.96
N THR A 290 -16.59 -10.92 5.63
CA THR A 290 -16.33 -10.18 6.87
C THR A 290 -15.94 -11.17 7.98
N ASP A 291 -14.71 -11.11 8.46
CA ASP A 291 -14.29 -11.83 9.65
C ASP A 291 -14.70 -11.07 10.92
N PRO A 292 -15.15 -11.74 12.00
CA PRO A 292 -15.43 -11.10 13.28
C PRO A 292 -14.30 -10.23 13.85
N TYR A 293 -13.04 -10.52 13.50
CA TYR A 293 -11.84 -9.78 13.90
C TYR A 293 -11.40 -8.71 12.89
N ASP A 294 -12.10 -8.52 11.77
CA ASP A 294 -11.84 -7.40 10.86
C ASP A 294 -12.39 -6.09 11.42
N THR A 295 -11.61 -5.01 11.30
CA THR A 295 -12.04 -3.65 11.67
C THR A 295 -13.08 -3.08 10.71
N HIS A 296 -13.12 -3.57 9.47
CA HIS A 296 -14.02 -3.13 8.42
C HIS A 296 -14.84 -4.32 7.91
N PRO A 297 -16.10 -4.13 7.47
CA PRO A 297 -16.80 -5.13 6.70
C PRO A 297 -16.12 -5.37 5.36
N SER A 298 -16.39 -6.51 4.72
CA SER A 298 -15.89 -6.81 3.39
C SER A 298 -16.36 -5.77 2.37
N LEU A 299 -15.58 -5.63 1.28
CA LEU A 299 -15.93 -4.76 0.17
C LEU A 299 -17.34 -5.07 -0.36
N GLY A 300 -17.64 -6.37 -0.55
CA GLY A 300 -18.95 -6.85 -1.01
C GLY A 300 -20.10 -6.41 -0.10
N ASP A 301 -19.95 -6.56 1.21
CA ASP A 301 -21.01 -6.19 2.16
C ASP A 301 -21.29 -4.67 2.14
N ARG A 302 -20.23 -3.85 2.08
CA ARG A 302 -20.35 -2.37 2.02
C ARG A 302 -20.99 -1.90 0.72
N VAL A 303 -20.53 -2.43 -0.40
CA VAL A 303 -21.07 -2.11 -1.73
C VAL A 303 -22.53 -2.53 -1.84
N ALA A 304 -22.89 -3.75 -1.39
CA ALA A 304 -24.27 -4.21 -1.39
C ALA A 304 -25.18 -3.36 -0.49
N ALA A 305 -24.66 -2.80 0.61
CA ALA A 305 -25.39 -1.87 1.46
C ALA A 305 -25.60 -0.50 0.79
N LEU A 306 -24.60 0.00 0.06
CA LEU A 306 -24.67 1.24 -0.71
C LEU A 306 -25.66 1.14 -1.87
N GLU A 307 -25.63 0.03 -2.63
CA GLU A 307 -26.47 -0.16 -3.82
C GLU A 307 -27.97 -0.27 -3.51
N ARG A 308 -28.35 -0.47 -2.24
CA ARG A 308 -29.74 -0.39 -1.76
C ARG A 308 -30.23 1.04 -1.52
N GLN A 309 -29.33 2.02 -1.55
CA GLN A 309 -29.64 3.43 -1.30
C GLN A 309 -29.88 4.19 -2.62
N PRO A 310 -30.66 5.28 -2.61
CA PRO A 310 -30.92 6.07 -3.79
C PRO A 310 -29.63 6.53 -4.48
N SER A 311 -29.53 6.25 -5.78
CA SER A 311 -28.42 6.74 -6.60
C SER A 311 -28.70 8.16 -7.09
N ARG A 312 -27.63 8.94 -7.26
CA ARG A 312 -27.64 10.24 -7.95
C ARG A 312 -26.61 10.19 -9.07
N PRO A 313 -26.85 10.88 -10.20
CA PRO A 313 -25.84 11.02 -11.24
C PRO A 313 -24.58 11.69 -10.69
N ALA A 314 -23.41 11.31 -11.22
CA ALA A 314 -22.17 12.02 -10.94
C ALA A 314 -22.30 13.48 -11.44
N VAL A 315 -21.86 14.41 -10.61
CA VAL A 315 -21.83 15.85 -10.86
C VAL A 315 -20.47 16.26 -11.43
N ASP A 316 -19.36 15.70 -10.93
CA ASP A 316 -18.01 15.98 -11.40
C ASP A 316 -17.19 14.69 -11.58
N SER A 317 -17.10 14.25 -12.83
CA SER A 317 -16.35 13.06 -13.24
C SER A 317 -14.93 13.35 -13.71
N ARG A 318 -14.45 14.60 -13.58
CA ARG A 318 -13.05 14.93 -13.92
C ARG A 318 -12.09 14.17 -13.01
N PRO A 319 -10.85 13.86 -13.47
CA PRO A 319 -9.81 13.31 -12.60
C PRO A 319 -9.56 14.23 -11.40
N ALA A 320 -9.49 13.67 -10.18
CA ALA A 320 -9.30 14.47 -8.97
C ALA A 320 -7.93 15.15 -8.90
N ALA A 321 -6.95 14.69 -9.69
CA ALA A 321 -5.69 15.40 -9.89
C ALA A 321 -5.88 16.86 -10.37
N ALA A 322 -7.02 17.17 -11.02
CA ALA A 322 -7.37 18.53 -11.42
C ALA A 322 -7.66 19.48 -10.24
N LEU A 323 -7.79 18.97 -9.00
CA LEU A 323 -7.89 19.76 -7.78
C LEU A 323 -6.54 20.35 -7.34
N LEU A 324 -5.45 19.91 -7.97
CA LEU A 324 -4.10 20.39 -7.70
C LEU A 324 -3.62 21.32 -8.82
N ARG A 325 -3.12 22.51 -8.45
CA ARG A 325 -2.57 23.49 -9.40
C ARG A 325 -1.20 23.11 -9.94
N SER A 326 -0.38 22.44 -9.14
CA SER A 326 0.95 21.98 -9.53
C SER A 326 1.23 20.62 -8.89
N VAL A 327 0.97 19.55 -9.64
CA VAL A 327 1.23 18.18 -9.21
C VAL A 327 2.72 17.95 -9.01
N ASP A 328 3.57 18.46 -9.91
CA ASP A 328 5.03 18.27 -9.84
C ASP A 328 5.65 18.89 -8.58
N GLU A 329 5.18 20.05 -8.16
CA GLU A 329 5.64 20.71 -6.94
C GLU A 329 5.18 19.95 -5.69
N CYS A 330 3.93 19.48 -5.69
CA CYS A 330 3.39 18.61 -4.64
C CYS A 330 4.21 17.32 -4.51
N GLU A 331 4.57 16.68 -5.62
CA GLU A 331 5.45 15.50 -5.64
C GLU A 331 6.84 15.81 -5.09
N ARG A 332 7.46 16.89 -5.55
CA ARG A 332 8.82 17.28 -5.11
C ARG A 332 8.86 17.48 -3.60
N ARG A 333 7.86 18.17 -3.05
CA ARG A 333 7.74 18.39 -1.59
C ARG A 333 7.49 17.08 -0.85
N LEU A 334 6.69 16.18 -1.42
CA LEU A 334 6.40 14.87 -0.83
C LEU A 334 7.66 14.01 -0.74
N PHE A 335 8.46 13.95 -1.80
CA PHE A 335 9.73 13.24 -1.82
C PHE A 335 10.71 13.80 -0.77
N GLY A 336 10.72 15.12 -0.58
CA GLY A 336 11.50 15.76 0.48
C GLY A 336 11.18 15.25 1.89
N THR A 337 9.95 14.80 2.14
CA THR A 337 9.54 14.24 3.44
C THR A 337 9.81 12.74 3.59
N LEU A 338 10.02 12.01 2.49
CA LEU A 338 10.31 10.57 2.52
C LEU A 338 11.78 10.28 2.83
N GLY A 339 12.68 11.21 2.55
CA GLY A 339 14.10 11.11 2.90
C GLY A 339 14.98 12.08 2.13
N ALA A 340 16.12 12.46 2.71
CA ALA A 340 17.07 13.40 2.09
C ALA A 340 17.60 12.90 0.74
N ASP A 341 17.84 11.58 0.61
CA ASP A 341 18.32 10.98 -0.63
C ASP A 341 17.28 11.09 -1.76
N LEU A 342 16.00 10.95 -1.42
CA LEU A 342 14.88 11.06 -2.37
C LEU A 342 14.61 12.51 -2.79
N ALA A 343 14.95 13.47 -1.93
CA ALA A 343 14.83 14.90 -2.21
C ALA A 343 15.79 15.39 -3.31
N ASN A 344 16.95 14.74 -3.44
CA ASN A 344 18.05 15.15 -4.32
C ASN A 344 18.08 14.42 -5.67
N LEU A 345 17.06 13.60 -5.97
CA LEU A 345 16.97 12.88 -7.24
C LEU A 345 16.83 13.84 -8.43
N THR A 346 17.50 13.52 -9.53
CA THR A 346 17.46 14.35 -10.74
C THR A 346 16.15 14.11 -11.51
N PRO A 347 15.36 15.16 -11.83
CA PRO A 347 14.14 14.99 -12.61
C PRO A 347 14.41 14.33 -13.98
N LEU A 348 13.57 13.36 -14.37
CA LEU A 348 13.70 12.63 -15.63
C LEU A 348 12.34 12.24 -16.21
N GLU A 349 11.98 12.80 -17.36
CA GLU A 349 10.72 12.46 -18.03
C GLU A 349 10.66 11.00 -18.47
N TRP A 350 9.47 10.38 -18.37
CA TRP A 350 9.24 8.96 -18.69
C TRP A 350 9.83 8.51 -20.04
N PRO A 351 9.70 9.25 -21.16
CA PRO A 351 10.29 8.84 -22.44
C PRO A 351 11.82 8.69 -22.41
N ARG A 352 12.52 9.33 -21.47
CA ARG A 352 13.97 9.27 -21.34
C ARG A 352 14.45 8.21 -20.35
N VAL A 353 13.52 7.56 -19.62
CA VAL A 353 13.85 6.53 -18.62
C VAL A 353 14.52 5.33 -19.26
N THR A 354 14.09 4.93 -20.46
CA THR A 354 14.71 3.78 -21.15
C THR A 354 16.20 4.01 -21.38
N ASP A 355 16.57 5.18 -21.89
CA ASP A 355 17.96 5.49 -22.22
C ASP A 355 18.83 5.72 -20.99
N ALA A 356 18.31 6.47 -20.01
CA ALA A 356 19.09 6.89 -18.85
C ALA A 356 19.17 5.80 -17.77
N VAL A 357 18.19 4.89 -17.69
CA VAL A 357 18.07 3.90 -16.62
C VAL A 357 18.13 2.47 -17.17
N TYR A 358 17.19 2.10 -18.03
CA TYR A 358 17.01 0.71 -18.41
C TYR A 358 18.11 0.17 -19.31
N LEU A 359 18.60 0.94 -20.30
CA LEU A 359 19.72 0.55 -21.15
C LEU A 359 21.00 0.27 -20.33
N PRO A 360 21.49 1.19 -19.46
CA PRO A 360 22.61 0.90 -18.56
C PRO A 360 22.35 -0.31 -17.64
N MET A 361 21.15 -0.43 -17.09
CA MET A 361 20.77 -1.53 -16.21
C MET A 361 20.78 -2.88 -16.94
N TRP A 362 20.24 -2.95 -18.16
CA TRP A 362 20.26 -4.15 -18.99
C TRP A 362 21.67 -4.51 -19.41
N ARG A 363 22.50 -3.53 -19.78
CA ARG A 363 23.93 -3.76 -20.07
C ARG A 363 24.66 -4.35 -18.88
N ALA A 364 24.49 -3.78 -17.69
CA ALA A 364 25.09 -4.29 -16.46
C ALA A 364 24.61 -5.71 -16.12
N ARG A 365 23.31 -5.99 -16.35
CA ARG A 365 22.71 -7.31 -16.14
C ARG A 365 23.26 -8.35 -17.09
N VAL A 366 23.33 -8.05 -18.39
CA VAL A 366 23.91 -8.95 -19.41
C VAL A 366 25.39 -9.16 -19.14
N LYS A 367 26.15 -8.11 -18.76
CA LYS A 367 27.55 -8.26 -18.36
C LYS A 367 27.72 -9.20 -17.16
N LYS A 368 26.83 -9.13 -16.18
CA LYS A 368 26.93 -9.92 -14.95
C LYS A 368 26.48 -11.37 -15.12
N TYR A 369 25.41 -11.61 -15.88
CA TYR A 369 24.72 -12.90 -15.93
C TYR A 369 24.64 -13.53 -17.33
N GLY A 370 25.15 -12.86 -18.37
CA GLY A 370 25.03 -13.30 -19.77
C GLY A 370 25.68 -14.65 -20.05
N ALA A 371 26.66 -15.08 -19.25
CA ALA A 371 27.24 -16.42 -19.35
C ALA A 371 26.22 -17.56 -19.17
N LEU A 372 25.11 -17.32 -18.46
CA LEU A 372 24.00 -18.26 -18.33
C LEU A 372 23.24 -18.48 -19.64
N LEU A 373 23.43 -17.59 -20.63
CA LEU A 373 22.77 -17.64 -21.93
C LEU A 373 23.73 -18.01 -23.08
N ARG A 374 24.95 -18.46 -22.79
CA ARG A 374 26.00 -18.73 -23.81
C ARG A 374 25.60 -19.75 -24.88
N ASP A 375 24.71 -20.68 -24.53
CA ASP A 375 24.27 -21.77 -25.40
C ASP A 375 23.00 -21.41 -26.20
N TYR A 376 22.54 -20.16 -26.11
CA TYR A 376 21.31 -19.66 -26.73
C TYR A 376 21.58 -18.50 -27.70
N THR A 377 20.77 -18.44 -28.74
CA THR A 377 20.73 -17.36 -29.74
C THR A 377 19.33 -16.76 -29.81
N CYS A 378 19.20 -15.59 -30.45
CA CYS A 378 17.91 -14.97 -30.71
C CYS A 378 16.91 -15.91 -31.41
N ASP A 379 17.36 -16.71 -32.38
CA ASP A 379 16.52 -17.66 -33.12
C ASP A 379 16.35 -19.03 -32.43
N ASN A 380 17.11 -19.28 -31.36
CA ASN A 380 16.99 -20.48 -30.52
C ASN A 380 16.97 -20.10 -29.03
N PRO A 381 15.90 -19.43 -28.54
CA PRO A 381 15.85 -18.95 -27.18
C PRO A 381 15.55 -20.07 -26.16
N PRO A 382 15.78 -19.83 -24.85
CA PRO A 382 15.33 -20.74 -23.80
C PRO A 382 13.80 -20.84 -23.79
N ALA A 383 13.27 -21.87 -24.44
CA ALA A 383 11.86 -22.03 -24.76
C ALA A 383 11.08 -22.98 -23.81
N THR A 384 11.66 -23.38 -22.68
CA THR A 384 11.01 -24.27 -21.71
C THR A 384 11.03 -23.69 -20.30
N GLU A 385 9.99 -24.00 -19.50
CA GLU A 385 9.97 -23.57 -18.09
C GLU A 385 11.17 -24.10 -17.30
N LYS A 386 11.63 -25.32 -17.61
CA LYS A 386 12.81 -25.91 -16.97
C LYS A 386 14.05 -25.05 -17.21
N ALA A 387 14.29 -24.65 -18.46
CA ALA A 387 15.41 -23.77 -18.80
C ALA A 387 15.29 -22.41 -18.09
N LEU A 388 14.08 -21.83 -18.03
CA LEU A 388 13.84 -20.58 -17.31
C LEU A 388 14.14 -20.70 -15.81
N ARG A 389 13.75 -21.81 -15.16
CA ARG A 389 14.05 -22.06 -13.75
C ARG A 389 15.55 -22.24 -13.49
N GLU A 390 16.26 -22.94 -14.38
CA GLU A 390 17.71 -23.15 -14.29
C GLU A 390 18.49 -21.83 -14.45
N ILE A 391 18.18 -21.04 -15.48
CA ILE A 391 18.76 -19.71 -15.70
C ILE A 391 18.47 -18.81 -14.49
N GLY A 392 17.22 -18.78 -14.05
CA GLY A 392 16.80 -17.98 -12.90
C GLY A 392 17.54 -18.33 -11.62
N GLY A 393 17.76 -19.63 -11.39
CA GLY A 393 18.52 -20.14 -10.26
C GLY A 393 19.98 -19.69 -10.20
N GLY A 394 20.57 -19.31 -11.35
CA GLY A 394 21.89 -18.70 -11.40
C GLY A 394 21.92 -17.19 -11.05
N ILE A 395 20.76 -16.56 -10.87
CA ILE A 395 20.61 -15.12 -10.64
C ILE A 395 20.15 -14.80 -9.21
N VAL A 396 19.19 -15.58 -8.70
CA VAL A 396 18.54 -15.35 -7.39
C VAL A 396 19.07 -16.31 -6.33
N ALA A 397 18.69 -16.06 -5.06
CA ALA A 397 19.09 -16.92 -3.94
C ALA A 397 18.53 -18.34 -4.07
N ALA A 398 19.21 -19.32 -3.45
CA ALA A 398 18.90 -20.74 -3.58
C ALA A 398 17.51 -21.12 -3.00
N ASP A 399 17.00 -20.34 -2.06
CA ASP A 399 15.69 -20.50 -1.43
C ASP A 399 14.55 -19.75 -2.16
N ALA A 400 14.86 -19.03 -3.25
CA ALA A 400 13.86 -18.31 -4.02
C ALA A 400 12.87 -19.26 -4.72
N SER A 401 11.60 -18.86 -4.76
CA SER A 401 10.51 -19.58 -5.42
C SER A 401 10.75 -19.75 -6.93
N ASP A 402 10.12 -20.77 -7.53
CA ASP A 402 10.16 -21.00 -8.97
C ASP A 402 9.69 -19.79 -9.79
N GLU A 403 8.64 -19.10 -9.31
CA GLU A 403 8.15 -17.88 -9.94
C GLU A 403 9.21 -16.75 -9.94
N THR A 404 9.93 -16.61 -8.83
CA THR A 404 11.02 -15.63 -8.70
C THR A 404 12.16 -15.96 -9.66
N ARG A 405 12.51 -17.24 -9.80
CA ARG A 405 13.53 -17.72 -10.74
C ARG A 405 13.12 -17.45 -12.19
N VAL A 406 11.91 -17.83 -12.58
CA VAL A 406 11.37 -17.59 -13.93
C VAL A 406 11.34 -16.10 -14.25
N THR A 407 10.91 -15.26 -13.29
CA THR A 407 10.92 -13.79 -13.45
C THR A 407 12.33 -13.24 -13.65
N ALA A 408 13.32 -13.74 -12.90
CA ALA A 408 14.70 -13.33 -13.04
C ALA A 408 15.29 -13.72 -14.41
N ALA A 409 14.97 -14.93 -14.90
CA ALA A 409 15.36 -15.38 -16.23
C ALA A 409 14.75 -14.50 -17.32
N TRP A 410 13.46 -14.20 -17.26
CA TRP A 410 12.80 -13.28 -18.22
C TRP A 410 13.47 -11.91 -18.25
N ARG A 411 13.80 -11.34 -17.09
CA ARG A 411 14.51 -10.04 -17.02
C ARG A 411 15.88 -10.09 -17.68
N LEU A 412 16.60 -11.22 -17.61
CA LEU A 412 17.89 -11.40 -18.29
C LEU A 412 17.70 -11.59 -19.80
N ILE A 413 16.71 -12.38 -20.23
CA ILE A 413 16.44 -12.64 -21.65
C ILE A 413 16.03 -11.35 -22.36
N VAL A 414 15.08 -10.59 -21.80
CA VAL A 414 14.65 -9.29 -22.36
C VAL A 414 15.84 -8.32 -22.46
N ALA A 415 16.67 -8.24 -21.42
CA ALA A 415 17.89 -7.44 -21.44
C ALA A 415 18.86 -7.88 -22.55
N SER A 416 18.97 -9.19 -22.79
CA SER A 416 19.88 -9.74 -23.82
C SER A 416 19.39 -9.44 -25.24
N TYR A 417 18.08 -9.54 -25.50
CA TYR A 417 17.51 -9.07 -26.77
C TYR A 417 17.73 -7.57 -26.96
N ALA A 418 17.50 -6.77 -25.91
CA ALA A 418 17.74 -5.33 -25.99
C ALA A 418 19.20 -5.01 -26.35
N MET A 419 20.18 -5.70 -25.74
CA MET A 419 21.60 -5.51 -26.06
C MET A 419 22.00 -6.07 -27.42
N ALA A 420 21.40 -7.17 -27.87
CA ALA A 420 21.66 -7.78 -29.17
C ALA A 420 21.16 -6.93 -30.34
N MET A 421 19.98 -6.32 -30.19
CA MET A 421 19.30 -5.60 -31.26
C MET A 421 19.69 -4.11 -31.30
N HIS A 422 20.11 -3.53 -30.18
CA HIS A 422 20.48 -2.10 -30.12
C HIS A 422 21.57 -1.70 -31.15
N PRO A 423 22.67 -2.46 -31.34
CA PRO A 423 23.67 -2.15 -32.37
C PRO A 423 23.15 -2.24 -33.82
N LEU A 424 22.01 -2.91 -34.04
CA LEU A 424 21.38 -3.06 -35.35
C LEU A 424 20.36 -1.94 -35.66
N GLY A 425 20.35 -0.88 -34.84
CA GLY A 425 19.46 0.28 -34.98
C GLY A 425 18.08 0.08 -34.36
N TRP A 426 17.88 -0.94 -33.52
CA TRP A 426 16.64 -1.09 -32.75
C TRP A 426 16.68 -0.25 -31.49
N VAL A 427 15.65 0.56 -31.28
CA VAL A 427 15.51 1.41 -30.09
C VAL A 427 14.53 0.73 -29.15
N PRO A 428 14.93 0.39 -27.91
CA PRO A 428 13.99 -0.05 -26.90
C PRO A 428 13.20 1.14 -26.35
N GLU A 429 11.91 0.94 -26.19
CA GLU A 429 10.97 1.87 -25.59
C GLU A 429 10.20 1.13 -24.49
N THR A 430 9.94 1.82 -23.38
CA THR A 430 9.06 1.30 -22.32
C THR A 430 8.39 2.47 -21.61
N SER A 431 7.14 2.25 -21.22
CA SER A 431 6.36 3.14 -20.38
C SER A 431 5.91 2.37 -19.13
N PRO A 432 5.52 3.05 -18.04
CA PRO A 432 5.00 2.39 -16.85
C PRO A 432 3.93 1.35 -17.16
N GLY A 433 4.18 0.10 -16.76
CA GLY A 433 3.24 -1.01 -16.97
C GLY A 433 3.21 -1.56 -18.40
N GLU A 434 4.13 -1.15 -19.27
CA GLU A 434 4.34 -1.76 -20.58
C GLU A 434 5.60 -2.65 -20.56
N GLU A 435 5.53 -3.78 -21.29
CA GLU A 435 6.75 -4.50 -21.61
C GLU A 435 7.70 -3.63 -22.43
N ALA A 436 8.99 -3.98 -22.44
CA ALA A 436 9.94 -3.36 -23.35
C ALA A 436 9.57 -3.70 -24.80
N VAL A 437 9.45 -2.68 -25.64
CA VAL A 437 9.19 -2.81 -27.07
C VAL A 437 10.41 -2.34 -27.83
N LEU A 438 10.95 -3.16 -28.71
CA LEU A 438 12.04 -2.76 -29.60
C LEU A 438 11.46 -2.31 -30.94
N ARG A 439 11.82 -1.11 -31.38
CA ARG A 439 11.36 -0.53 -32.64
C ARG A 439 12.51 -0.25 -33.60
N ARG A 440 12.27 -0.48 -34.90
CA ARG A 440 13.14 -0.06 -36.00
C ARG A 440 12.27 0.38 -37.18
N GLY A 441 12.10 1.68 -37.36
CA GLY A 441 11.15 2.23 -38.34
C GLY A 441 9.72 1.81 -38.01
N VAL A 442 9.07 1.07 -38.92
CA VAL A 442 7.71 0.52 -38.72
C VAL A 442 7.71 -0.86 -38.07
N GLU A 443 8.88 -1.48 -37.93
CA GLU A 443 9.00 -2.81 -37.34
C GLU A 443 8.96 -2.71 -35.81
N GLU A 444 8.27 -3.68 -35.21
CA GLU A 444 8.10 -3.79 -33.77
C GLU A 444 8.40 -5.22 -33.32
N PHE A 445 9.12 -5.34 -32.21
CA PHE A 445 9.43 -6.58 -31.55
C PHE A 445 9.15 -6.48 -30.04
N ARG A 446 8.38 -7.45 -29.52
CA ARG A 446 7.98 -7.52 -28.10
C ARG A 446 8.56 -8.77 -27.46
N PRO A 447 9.78 -8.70 -26.86
CA PRO A 447 10.47 -9.89 -26.40
C PRO A 447 9.66 -10.71 -25.40
N PHE A 448 9.02 -10.07 -24.42
CA PHE A 448 8.29 -10.82 -23.39
C PHE A 448 7.06 -11.53 -23.96
N SER A 449 6.21 -10.82 -24.70
CA SER A 449 4.98 -11.37 -25.30
C SER A 449 5.24 -12.42 -26.39
N GLU A 450 6.19 -12.17 -27.30
CA GLU A 450 6.50 -13.09 -28.40
C GLU A 450 7.17 -14.38 -27.88
N LEU A 451 8.17 -14.26 -27.01
CA LEU A 451 8.84 -15.44 -26.44
C LEU A 451 7.93 -16.20 -25.47
N GLY A 452 7.09 -15.49 -24.71
CA GLY A 452 6.06 -16.11 -23.89
C GLY A 452 5.07 -16.94 -24.69
N SER A 453 4.86 -16.62 -25.97
CA SER A 453 4.04 -17.43 -26.88
C SER A 453 4.73 -18.72 -27.33
N ILE A 454 6.06 -18.71 -27.44
CA ILE A 454 6.85 -19.93 -27.68
C ILE A 454 6.77 -20.88 -26.48
N VAL A 455 7.03 -20.36 -25.27
CA VAL A 455 6.99 -21.16 -24.03
C VAL A 455 5.61 -21.77 -23.79
N LYS A 456 4.53 -21.04 -24.13
CA LYS A 456 3.15 -21.51 -24.05
C LYS A 456 2.73 -22.43 -25.21
N GLY A 457 3.63 -22.74 -26.14
CA GLY A 457 3.35 -23.60 -27.31
C GLY A 457 2.40 -22.98 -28.35
N ARG A 458 2.14 -21.67 -28.27
CA ARG A 458 1.30 -20.93 -29.23
C ARG A 458 2.05 -20.56 -30.51
N THR A 459 3.38 -20.54 -30.45
CA THR A 459 4.28 -20.28 -31.58
C THR A 459 5.32 -21.39 -31.65
N THR A 460 5.51 -22.01 -32.81
CA THR A 460 6.52 -23.07 -33.00
C THR A 460 7.92 -22.46 -33.11
N ILE A 461 8.95 -23.23 -32.75
CA ILE A 461 10.36 -22.79 -32.92
C ILE A 461 10.68 -22.50 -34.40
N ALA A 462 10.10 -23.25 -35.34
CA ALA A 462 10.28 -23.00 -36.77
C ALA A 462 9.72 -21.63 -37.19
N ALA A 463 8.48 -21.31 -36.80
CA ALA A 463 7.88 -19.99 -37.06
C ALA A 463 8.65 -18.86 -36.35
N TRP A 464 9.19 -19.13 -35.16
CA TRP A 464 10.05 -18.18 -34.45
C TRP A 464 11.36 -17.88 -35.21
N ARG A 465 11.99 -18.90 -35.80
CA ARG A 465 13.20 -18.71 -36.61
C ARG A 465 12.92 -17.86 -37.85
N GLU A 466 11.82 -18.11 -38.54
CA GLU A 466 11.38 -17.27 -39.67
C GLU A 466 11.15 -15.81 -39.24
N ARG A 467 10.52 -15.61 -38.07
CA ARG A 467 10.36 -14.29 -37.47
C ARG A 467 11.71 -13.62 -37.19
N CYS A 468 12.70 -14.34 -36.67
CA CYS A 468 14.05 -13.81 -36.42
C CYS A 468 14.78 -13.42 -37.71
N ILE A 469 14.66 -14.21 -38.77
CA ILE A 469 15.24 -13.90 -40.09
C ILE A 469 14.63 -12.61 -40.63
N ALA A 470 13.30 -12.46 -40.55
CA ALA A 470 12.62 -11.24 -41.00
C ALA A 470 13.07 -9.99 -40.23
N LEU A 471 13.36 -10.12 -38.93
CA LEU A 471 13.86 -9.03 -38.09
C LEU A 471 15.38 -8.78 -38.28
N GLY A 472 16.09 -9.70 -38.95
CA GLY A 472 17.55 -9.66 -39.14
C GLY A 472 18.32 -9.93 -37.84
N ILE A 473 17.80 -10.82 -36.99
CA ILE A 473 18.39 -11.17 -35.69
C ILE A 473 18.75 -12.65 -35.59
N ASP A 474 18.68 -13.41 -36.68
CA ASP A 474 19.01 -14.82 -36.69
C ASP A 474 20.49 -15.09 -36.38
N GLY A 475 20.76 -16.15 -35.61
CA GLY A 475 22.11 -16.56 -35.24
C GLY A 475 22.83 -15.64 -34.26
N ILE A 476 22.22 -14.53 -33.81
CA ILE A 476 22.83 -13.61 -32.86
C ILE A 476 22.87 -14.26 -31.46
N PRO A 477 24.04 -14.40 -30.83
CA PRO A 477 24.15 -14.99 -29.50
C PRO A 477 23.62 -14.04 -28.41
N PHE A 478 23.01 -14.58 -27.35
CA PHE A 478 22.55 -13.78 -26.18
C PHE A 478 23.65 -13.45 -25.17
N GLY A 479 24.70 -14.26 -25.10
CA GLY A 479 25.74 -14.17 -24.09
C GLY A 479 27.11 -14.35 -24.70
N GLY A 480 27.80 -13.25 -24.97
CA GLY A 480 29.20 -13.26 -25.39
C GLY A 480 29.80 -11.87 -25.24
N ASP A 481 31.13 -11.79 -25.05
CA ASP A 481 31.89 -10.53 -24.98
C ASP A 481 31.63 -9.62 -26.20
N SER A 482 31.24 -10.23 -27.33
CA SER A 482 30.85 -9.57 -28.58
C SER A 482 29.62 -8.65 -28.49
N LEU A 483 28.75 -8.80 -27.49
CA LEU A 483 27.59 -7.91 -27.29
C LEU A 483 27.94 -6.64 -26.50
N VAL A 484 28.98 -6.70 -25.66
CA VAL A 484 29.39 -5.59 -24.78
C VAL A 484 30.47 -4.72 -25.44
N GLU A 485 31.24 -5.29 -26.38
CA GLU A 485 32.39 -4.64 -27.01
C GLU A 485 32.15 -4.00 -28.38
N ARG A 486 30.95 -4.10 -28.98
CA ARG A 486 30.60 -3.31 -30.18
C ARG A 486 30.37 -1.84 -29.78
N ARG A 487 31.47 -1.11 -29.56
CA ARG A 487 31.48 0.35 -29.43
C ARG A 487 30.99 0.97 -30.74
N VAL A 488 30.10 1.96 -30.59
CA VAL A 488 29.93 3.09 -31.52
C VAL A 488 31.25 3.84 -31.66
#